data_AF-A0A3B4B049-F1
#
_entry.id   AF-A0A3B4B049-F1
#
_cell.length_a   1.000
_cell.length_b   1.000
_cell.length_c   1.000
_cell.angle_alpha   90.00
_cell.angle_beta   90.00
_cell.angle_gamma   90.00
#
_symmetry.space_group_name_H-M   'P 1'
#
loop_
_entity.id
_entity.type
_entity.pdbx_description
1 polymer ?
#
loop_
_entity_poly.entity_id
_entity_poly.type
_entity_poly.pdbx_seq_one_letter_code
_entity_poly.pdbx_strand_id
1 'polypeptide(L)'
;MANQLRERHQGLKKKYRELIDGDTSLPPEKRNQVTLAQLLRDSRERSQQLSDELKEVKQRLTEAQGDNKLLRMTITKQRLGDDEVGMRHFPAHEREDLVRQLEEAREQNELLDHSVKSVTDELQDIRAERDVFQQKAHRLNVEMNHLLGNDEIRMLDVDALCMENRYLHERLNQLQEEVAILKSNLSKYKTALECRKNSKISGKPNSSALTGVLSAKQGQELLLSEENGCSLPVTPQSISDLKSLATALLETIHEKNMVIQHQRQINKILGNRVAELEKKFKSLEMSGLWSLPGIYIDVTFVLLL
;
A
#
# COMPACT_ATOMS: atom_id res chain seq x y z
N MET A 1 21.44 -114.80 28.03
CA MET A 1 22.50 -113.77 28.20
C MET A 1 23.92 -114.33 28.07
N ALA A 2 24.26 -115.47 28.70
CA ALA A 2 25.61 -116.05 28.60
C ALA A 2 26.06 -116.45 27.17
N ASN A 3 25.16 -116.99 26.35
CA ASN A 3 25.50 -117.42 24.99
C ASN A 3 25.81 -116.24 24.04
N GLN A 4 25.07 -115.13 24.13
CA GLN A 4 25.38 -113.91 23.36
C GLN A 4 26.73 -113.31 23.76
N LEU A 5 27.06 -113.30 25.05
CA LEU A 5 28.36 -112.82 25.51
C LEU A 5 29.50 -113.72 25.02
N ARG A 6 29.28 -115.05 25.03
CA ARG A 6 30.24 -116.03 24.51
C ARG A 6 30.46 -115.85 23.01
N GLU A 7 29.40 -115.66 22.24
CA GLU A 7 29.46 -115.48 20.80
C GLU A 7 30.14 -114.15 20.42
N ARG A 8 29.81 -113.06 21.15
CA ARG A 8 30.47 -111.75 20.96
C ARG A 8 31.95 -111.81 21.32
N HIS A 9 32.31 -112.53 22.39
CA HIS A 9 33.70 -112.72 22.78
C HIS A 9 34.46 -113.62 21.79
N GLN A 10 33.82 -114.65 21.24
CA GLN A 10 34.39 -115.47 20.16
C GLN A 10 34.58 -114.67 18.87
N GLY A 11 33.61 -113.83 18.50
CA GLY A 11 33.70 -112.92 17.36
C GLY A 11 34.80 -111.88 17.52
N LEU A 12 34.93 -111.28 18.71
CA LEU A 12 36.04 -110.36 19.01
C LEU A 12 37.38 -111.09 18.99
N LYS A 13 37.47 -112.28 19.59
CA LYS A 13 38.69 -113.10 19.58
C LYS A 13 39.07 -113.56 18.17
N LYS A 14 38.09 -113.73 17.27
CA LYS A 14 38.31 -114.02 15.86
C LYS A 14 38.84 -112.79 15.12
N LYS A 15 38.20 -111.62 15.28
CA LYS A 15 38.68 -110.35 14.71
C LYS A 15 40.07 -109.95 15.21
N TYR A 16 40.35 -110.13 16.50
CA TYR A 16 41.68 -109.86 17.06
C TYR A 16 42.73 -110.82 16.51
N ARG A 17 42.37 -112.09 16.28
CA ARG A 17 43.27 -113.02 15.58
C ARG A 17 43.49 -112.61 14.12
N GLU A 18 42.45 -112.23 13.40
CA GLU A 18 42.58 -111.79 12.00
C GLU A 18 43.43 -110.51 11.86
N LEU A 19 43.34 -109.57 12.82
CA LEU A 19 44.17 -108.36 12.87
C LEU A 19 45.64 -108.62 13.22
N ILE A 20 45.93 -109.64 14.05
CA ILE A 20 47.29 -109.99 14.46
C ILE A 20 47.96 -110.92 13.44
N ASP A 21 47.20 -111.89 12.92
CA ASP A 21 47.75 -112.93 12.08
C ASP A 21 47.78 -112.56 10.60
N GLY A 22 47.03 -111.57 10.09
CA GLY A 22 47.08 -111.21 8.67
C GLY A 22 46.91 -112.41 7.72
N ASP A 23 47.36 -112.28 6.46
CA ASP A 23 47.21 -113.35 5.46
C ASP A 23 48.06 -114.60 5.84
N THR A 24 47.39 -115.76 6.00
CA THR A 24 47.94 -116.90 6.76
C THR A 24 48.98 -117.73 5.99
N SER A 25 49.32 -117.35 4.76
CA SER A 25 50.22 -118.07 3.86
C SER A 25 51.72 -117.92 4.17
N LEU A 26 52.11 -117.00 5.07
CA LEU A 26 53.51 -116.69 5.37
C LEU A 26 53.85 -116.76 6.88
N PRO A 27 55.10 -117.08 7.29
CA PRO A 27 55.54 -117.12 8.70
C PRO A 27 55.37 -115.77 9.44
N PRO A 28 55.18 -115.77 10.78
CA PRO A 28 54.91 -114.55 11.57
C PRO A 28 55.97 -113.46 11.45
N GLU A 29 57.25 -113.83 11.32
CA GLU A 29 58.35 -112.89 11.07
C GLU A 29 58.21 -112.19 9.72
N LYS A 30 57.77 -112.91 8.68
CA LYS A 30 57.53 -112.34 7.34
C LYS A 30 56.29 -111.46 7.33
N ARG A 31 55.26 -111.76 8.11
CA ARG A 31 54.06 -110.90 8.23
C ARG A 31 54.37 -109.57 8.89
N ASN A 32 55.13 -109.56 9.99
CA ASN A 32 55.55 -108.32 10.64
C ASN A 32 56.43 -107.47 9.70
N GLN A 33 57.30 -108.09 8.91
CA GLN A 33 58.07 -107.40 7.88
C GLN A 33 57.19 -106.82 6.77
N VAL A 34 56.16 -107.54 6.29
CA VAL A 34 55.22 -107.05 5.27
C VAL A 34 54.36 -105.88 5.81
N THR A 35 53.88 -105.97 7.05
CA THR A 35 53.10 -104.91 7.71
C THR A 35 53.94 -103.66 7.95
N LEU A 36 55.18 -103.81 8.43
CA LEU A 36 56.10 -102.68 8.58
C LEU A 36 56.46 -102.05 7.24
N ALA A 37 56.71 -102.86 6.21
CA ALA A 37 56.97 -102.37 4.86
C ALA A 37 55.76 -101.61 4.28
N GLN A 38 54.52 -102.06 4.56
CA GLN A 38 53.31 -101.34 4.17
C GLN A 38 53.20 -100.01 4.92
N LEU A 39 53.38 -99.98 6.24
CA LEU A 39 53.32 -98.75 7.04
C LEU A 39 54.37 -97.72 6.58
N LEU A 40 55.58 -98.18 6.25
CA LEU A 40 56.64 -97.34 5.70
C LEU A 40 56.29 -96.81 4.31
N ARG A 41 55.69 -97.64 3.44
CA ARG A 41 55.16 -97.19 2.13
C ARG A 41 54.08 -96.14 2.30
N ASP A 42 53.08 -96.39 3.14
CA ASP A 42 52.00 -95.45 3.42
C ASP A 42 52.52 -94.15 4.05
N SER A 43 53.50 -94.24 4.96
CA SER A 43 54.13 -93.05 5.56
C SER A 43 54.90 -92.24 4.51
N ARG A 44 55.59 -92.91 3.60
CA ARG A 44 56.31 -92.27 2.49
C ARG A 44 55.33 -91.64 1.50
N GLU A 45 54.22 -92.31 1.20
CA GLU A 45 53.17 -91.81 0.33
C GLU A 45 52.47 -90.58 0.95
N ARG A 46 52.09 -90.64 2.23
CA ARG A 46 51.56 -89.47 2.95
C ARG A 46 52.56 -88.31 2.98
N SER A 47 53.85 -88.60 3.20
CA SER A 47 54.89 -87.57 3.16
C SER A 47 55.03 -86.95 1.77
N GLN A 48 54.87 -87.76 0.72
CA GLN A 48 54.86 -87.30 -0.67
C GLN A 48 53.64 -86.42 -0.96
N GLN A 49 52.44 -86.87 -0.58
CA GLN A 49 51.19 -86.11 -0.71
C GLN A 49 51.28 -84.76 0.02
N LEU A 50 51.72 -84.75 1.28
CA LEU A 50 51.94 -83.52 2.05
C LEU A 50 52.98 -82.60 1.41
N SER A 51 54.05 -83.17 0.83
CA SER A 51 55.05 -82.39 0.08
C SER A 51 54.41 -81.72 -1.14
N ASP A 52 53.54 -82.42 -1.86
CA ASP A 52 52.90 -81.90 -3.06
C ASP A 52 51.81 -80.87 -2.71
N GLU A 53 51.03 -81.08 -1.66
CA GLU A 53 50.12 -80.07 -1.09
C GLU A 53 50.89 -78.80 -0.65
N LEU A 54 52.05 -78.97 -0.03
CA LEU A 54 52.88 -77.84 0.41
C LEU A 54 53.39 -77.04 -0.80
N LYS A 55 53.76 -77.70 -1.91
CA LYS A 55 54.12 -77.03 -3.17
C LYS A 55 52.93 -76.28 -3.76
N GLU A 56 51.75 -76.88 -3.78
CA GLU A 56 50.53 -76.26 -4.30
C GLU A 56 50.13 -75.03 -3.47
N VAL A 57 50.17 -75.13 -2.15
CA VAL A 57 49.90 -74.00 -1.24
C VAL A 57 50.91 -72.88 -1.43
N LYS A 58 52.21 -73.21 -1.60
CA LYS A 58 53.24 -72.21 -1.91
C LYS A 58 52.98 -71.52 -3.24
N GLN A 59 52.58 -72.26 -4.27
CA GLN A 59 52.24 -71.69 -5.58
C GLN A 59 51.05 -70.73 -5.46
N ARG A 60 49.96 -71.16 -4.82
CA ARG A 60 48.78 -70.29 -4.58
C ARG A 60 49.14 -69.03 -3.80
N LEU A 61 50.05 -69.13 -2.82
CA LEU A 61 50.54 -67.97 -2.07
C LEU A 61 51.28 -66.99 -3.01
N THR A 62 52.14 -67.48 -3.90
CA THR A 62 52.85 -66.62 -4.86
C THR A 62 51.91 -65.95 -5.86
N GLU A 63 50.90 -66.66 -6.36
CA GLU A 63 49.88 -66.13 -7.26
C GLU A 63 49.07 -65.02 -6.56
N ALA A 64 48.56 -65.29 -5.36
CA ALA A 64 47.80 -64.31 -4.58
C ALA A 64 48.63 -63.06 -4.20
N GLN A 65 49.94 -63.22 -3.95
CA GLN A 65 50.85 -62.09 -3.74
C GLN A 65 51.04 -61.26 -5.01
N GLY A 66 51.13 -61.91 -6.18
CA GLY A 66 51.15 -61.25 -7.48
C GLY A 66 49.89 -60.45 -7.75
N ASP A 67 48.73 -61.06 -7.52
CA ASP A 67 47.41 -60.40 -7.67
C ASP A 67 47.28 -59.21 -6.72
N ASN A 68 47.71 -59.34 -5.46
CA ASN A 68 47.67 -58.25 -4.49
C ASN A 68 48.56 -57.07 -4.94
N LYS A 69 49.74 -57.34 -5.52
CA LYS A 69 50.62 -56.31 -6.09
C LYS A 69 49.94 -55.60 -7.26
N LEU A 70 49.30 -56.35 -8.15
CA LEU A 70 48.58 -55.79 -9.30
C LEU A 70 47.40 -54.93 -8.85
N LEU A 71 46.58 -55.42 -7.90
CA LEU A 71 45.47 -54.67 -7.32
C LEU A 71 45.92 -53.38 -6.65
N ARG A 72 47.00 -53.43 -5.86
CA ARG A 72 47.60 -52.23 -5.27
C ARG A 72 48.02 -51.22 -6.33
N MET A 73 48.69 -51.68 -7.40
CA MET A 73 49.08 -50.82 -8.52
C MET A 73 47.86 -50.19 -9.20
N THR A 74 46.80 -50.96 -9.46
CA THR A 74 45.56 -50.48 -10.07
C THR A 74 44.85 -49.45 -9.18
N ILE A 75 44.76 -49.70 -7.86
CA ILE A 75 44.17 -48.75 -6.91
C ILE A 75 44.99 -47.45 -6.88
N THR A 76 46.32 -47.53 -6.87
CA THR A 76 47.19 -46.35 -6.94
C THR A 76 46.96 -45.56 -8.22
N LYS A 77 46.89 -46.22 -9.39
CA LYS A 77 46.56 -45.58 -10.68
C LYS A 77 45.19 -44.90 -10.67
N GLN A 78 44.18 -45.54 -10.09
CA GLN A 78 42.83 -44.95 -10.00
C GLN A 78 42.77 -43.75 -9.04
N ARG A 79 43.53 -43.77 -7.94
CA ARG A 79 43.54 -42.71 -6.92
C ARG A 79 44.34 -41.47 -7.33
N LEU A 80 45.49 -41.68 -7.97
CA LEU A 80 46.37 -40.60 -8.39
C LEU A 80 45.99 -40.04 -9.77
N GLY A 81 45.01 -40.67 -10.44
CA GLY A 81 44.85 -40.50 -11.88
C GLY A 81 46.01 -41.19 -12.60
N ASP A 82 45.79 -41.54 -13.86
CA ASP A 82 46.88 -41.97 -14.72
C ASP A 82 47.85 -40.79 -14.84
N ASP A 83 49.10 -40.91 -14.40
CA ASP A 83 50.15 -39.92 -14.71
C ASP A 83 50.26 -39.70 -16.23
N GLU A 84 49.70 -40.61 -17.05
CA GLU A 84 49.57 -40.49 -18.51
C GLU A 84 48.30 -39.79 -19.01
N VAL A 85 47.25 -39.56 -18.20
CA VAL A 85 46.13 -38.71 -18.61
C VAL A 85 46.54 -37.22 -18.62
N GLY A 86 47.64 -36.88 -17.93
CA GLY A 86 48.38 -35.63 -18.13
C GLY A 86 49.29 -35.62 -19.37
N MET A 87 49.47 -36.76 -20.06
CA MET A 87 50.28 -36.95 -21.26
C MET A 87 49.46 -37.47 -22.45
N ARG A 88 48.24 -36.97 -22.66
CA ARG A 88 47.80 -36.80 -24.05
C ARG A 88 48.74 -35.78 -24.68
N HIS A 89 49.78 -36.26 -25.37
CA HIS A 89 50.69 -35.43 -26.16
C HIS A 89 49.88 -34.87 -27.34
N PHE A 90 49.06 -33.87 -27.07
CA PHE A 90 48.60 -32.95 -28.09
C PHE A 90 49.85 -32.24 -28.63
N PRO A 91 49.97 -32.06 -29.95
CA PRO A 91 50.96 -31.16 -30.50
C PRO A 91 50.93 -29.81 -29.76
N ALA A 92 52.11 -29.22 -29.49
CA ALA A 92 52.21 -28.01 -28.68
C ALA A 92 51.29 -26.88 -29.17
N HIS A 93 51.09 -26.78 -30.49
CA HIS A 93 50.20 -25.82 -31.11
C HIS A 93 48.71 -26.04 -30.78
N GLU A 94 48.21 -27.29 -30.77
CA GLU A 94 46.82 -27.56 -30.39
C GLU A 94 46.55 -27.21 -28.92
N ARG A 95 47.54 -27.44 -28.05
CA ARG A 95 47.47 -27.04 -26.64
C ARG A 95 47.48 -25.52 -26.50
N GLU A 96 48.35 -24.82 -27.23
CA GLU A 96 48.41 -23.36 -27.23
C GLU A 96 47.13 -22.72 -27.76
N ASP A 97 46.51 -23.29 -28.80
CA ASP A 97 45.24 -22.81 -29.34
C ASP A 97 44.09 -23.02 -28.34
N LEU A 98 44.05 -24.16 -27.64
CA LEU A 98 43.06 -24.41 -26.59
C LEU A 98 43.25 -23.46 -25.39
N VAL A 99 44.49 -23.20 -24.98
CA VAL A 99 44.77 -22.22 -23.92
C VAL A 99 44.32 -20.83 -24.34
N ARG A 100 44.61 -20.41 -25.58
CA ARG A 100 44.14 -19.12 -26.11
C ARG A 100 42.61 -19.01 -26.10
N GLN A 101 41.91 -20.06 -26.55
CA GLN A 101 40.45 -20.10 -26.51
C GLN A 101 39.90 -20.01 -25.07
N LEU A 102 40.57 -20.64 -24.10
CA LEU A 102 40.18 -20.56 -22.69
C LEU A 102 40.43 -19.17 -22.10
N GLU A 103 41.54 -18.51 -22.48
CA GLU A 103 41.84 -17.14 -22.08
C GLU A 103 40.82 -16.15 -22.67
N GLU A 104 40.54 -16.26 -23.97
CA GLU A 104 39.51 -15.45 -24.64
C GLU A 104 38.12 -15.68 -24.03
N ALA A 105 37.74 -16.94 -23.78
CA ALA A 105 36.45 -17.27 -23.14
C ALA A 105 36.39 -16.74 -21.70
N ARG A 106 37.52 -16.74 -20.98
CA ARG A 106 37.61 -16.19 -19.63
C ARG A 106 37.44 -14.68 -19.65
N GLU A 107 38.13 -13.97 -20.54
CA GLU A 107 37.98 -12.52 -20.70
C GLU A 107 36.54 -12.15 -21.06
N GLN A 108 35.91 -12.90 -21.97
CA GLN A 108 34.49 -12.74 -22.31
C GLN A 108 33.58 -12.94 -21.10
N ASN A 109 33.81 -13.97 -20.29
CA ASN A 109 33.05 -14.19 -19.06
C ASN A 109 33.26 -13.06 -18.05
N GLU A 110 34.49 -12.58 -17.86
CA GLU A 110 34.78 -11.47 -16.96
C GLU A 110 34.06 -10.19 -17.44
N LEU A 111 34.04 -9.89 -18.74
CA LEU A 111 33.30 -8.76 -19.29
C LEU A 111 31.78 -8.91 -19.10
N LEU A 112 31.23 -10.09 -19.33
CA LEU A 112 29.81 -10.37 -19.11
C LEU A 112 29.45 -10.24 -17.63
N ASP A 113 30.29 -10.73 -16.71
CA ASP A 113 30.08 -10.57 -15.26
C ASP A 113 30.04 -9.09 -14.85
N HIS A 114 30.93 -8.26 -15.40
CA HIS A 114 30.90 -6.81 -15.14
C HIS A 114 29.65 -6.16 -15.72
N SER A 115 29.25 -6.53 -16.94
CA SER A 115 28.03 -6.02 -17.59
C SER A 115 26.77 -6.39 -16.80
N VAL A 116 26.67 -7.64 -16.36
CA VAL A 116 25.56 -8.12 -15.52
C VAL A 116 25.50 -7.35 -14.20
N LYS A 117 26.64 -7.10 -13.54
CA LYS A 117 26.69 -6.28 -12.32
C LYS A 117 26.20 -4.86 -12.60
N SER A 118 26.72 -4.20 -13.63
CA SER A 118 26.30 -2.83 -14.00
C SER A 118 24.79 -2.73 -14.24
N VAL A 119 24.22 -3.63 -15.03
CA VAL A 119 22.78 -3.64 -15.31
C VAL A 119 21.96 -3.98 -14.07
N THR A 120 22.49 -4.81 -13.17
CA THR A 120 21.83 -5.14 -11.90
C THR A 120 21.78 -3.93 -10.97
N ASP A 121 22.86 -3.15 -10.89
CA ASP A 121 22.93 -1.92 -10.10
C ASP A 121 21.95 -0.88 -10.67
N GLU A 122 21.95 -0.65 -11.99
CA GLU A 122 20.99 0.24 -12.65
C GLU A 122 19.53 -0.17 -12.39
N LEU A 123 19.25 -1.48 -12.45
CA LEU A 123 17.92 -2.02 -12.16
C LEU A 123 17.53 -1.82 -10.69
N GLN A 124 18.48 -1.86 -9.76
CA GLN A 124 18.23 -1.56 -8.36
C GLN A 124 17.89 -0.08 -8.16
N ASP A 125 18.60 0.83 -8.83
CA ASP A 125 18.31 2.27 -8.81
C ASP A 125 16.92 2.59 -9.37
N ILE A 126 16.57 2.02 -10.53
CA ILE A 126 15.24 2.19 -11.13
C ILE A 126 14.14 1.64 -10.20
N ARG A 127 14.38 0.51 -9.53
CA ARG A 127 13.42 -0.05 -8.56
C ARG A 127 13.20 0.89 -7.38
N ALA A 128 14.27 1.48 -6.84
CA ALA A 128 14.20 2.44 -5.74
C ALA A 128 13.44 3.71 -6.18
N GLU A 129 13.73 4.23 -7.38
CA GLU A 129 13.00 5.37 -7.94
C GLU A 129 11.51 5.08 -8.15
N ARG A 130 11.19 3.89 -8.68
CA ARG A 130 9.80 3.42 -8.83
C ARG A 130 9.08 3.34 -7.49
N ASP A 131 9.74 2.88 -6.43
CA ASP A 131 9.14 2.79 -5.10
C ASP A 131 8.84 4.19 -4.53
N VAL A 132 9.73 5.16 -4.74
CA VAL A 132 9.48 6.57 -4.37
C VAL A 132 8.27 7.13 -5.12
N PHE A 133 8.17 6.88 -6.43
CA PHE A 133 7.01 7.34 -7.21
C PHE A 133 5.72 6.64 -6.81
N GLN A 134 5.75 5.33 -6.50
CA GLN A 134 4.59 4.61 -5.98
C GLN A 134 4.12 5.16 -4.64
N GLN A 135 5.04 5.46 -3.71
CA GLN A 135 4.69 6.09 -2.45
C GLN A 135 4.11 7.49 -2.65
N LYS A 136 4.67 8.28 -3.57
CA LYS A 136 4.13 9.60 -3.91
C LYS A 136 2.72 9.52 -4.49
N ALA A 137 2.48 8.58 -5.41
CA ALA A 137 1.16 8.34 -5.99
C ALA A 137 0.17 7.87 -4.92
N HIS A 138 0.58 6.97 -4.03
CA HIS A 138 -0.25 6.50 -2.93
C HIS A 138 -0.64 7.64 -1.98
N ARG A 139 0.33 8.45 -1.54
CA ARG A 139 0.07 9.64 -0.71
C ARG A 139 -0.89 10.61 -1.39
N LEU A 140 -0.66 10.92 -2.67
CA LEU A 140 -1.55 11.80 -3.43
C LEU A 140 -2.97 11.23 -3.52
N ASN A 141 -3.09 9.92 -3.74
CA ASN A 141 -4.39 9.26 -3.79
C ASN A 141 -5.10 9.30 -2.42
N VAL A 142 -4.37 9.14 -1.32
CA VAL A 142 -4.92 9.31 0.04
C VAL A 142 -5.42 10.74 0.24
N GLU A 143 -4.64 11.77 -0.11
CA GLU A 143 -5.06 13.17 -0.02
C GLU A 143 -6.28 13.46 -0.90
N MET A 144 -6.31 12.92 -2.12
CA MET A 144 -7.42 13.10 -3.04
C MET A 144 -8.69 12.40 -2.56
N ASN A 145 -8.57 11.18 -2.01
CA ASN A 145 -9.70 10.50 -1.37
C ASN A 145 -10.14 11.20 -0.08
N HIS A 146 -9.24 11.87 0.64
CA HIS A 146 -9.61 12.70 1.78
C HIS A 146 -10.39 13.95 1.34
N LEU A 147 -9.97 14.60 0.25
CA LEU A 147 -10.69 15.72 -0.36
C LEU A 147 -12.06 15.31 -0.92
N LEU A 148 -12.16 14.12 -1.53
CA LEU A 148 -13.39 13.62 -2.15
C LEU A 148 -14.31 12.89 -1.17
N GLY A 149 -13.76 12.33 -0.09
CA GLY A 149 -14.47 11.53 0.91
C GLY A 149 -14.81 12.27 2.20
N ASN A 150 -14.19 13.43 2.47
CA ASN A 150 -14.68 14.35 3.49
C ASN A 150 -15.80 15.21 2.90
N ASP A 151 -17.03 14.93 3.31
CA ASP A 151 -18.18 15.84 3.14
C ASP A 151 -18.02 17.21 3.86
N GLU A 152 -16.88 17.47 4.53
CA GLU A 152 -16.56 18.73 5.21
C GLU A 152 -15.41 19.54 4.59
N ILE A 153 -14.61 18.96 3.69
CA ILE A 153 -13.87 19.81 2.76
C ILE A 153 -14.88 20.17 1.69
N ARG A 154 -15.74 21.12 2.06
CA ARG A 154 -16.55 21.95 1.18
C ARG A 154 -15.73 22.11 -0.08
N MET A 155 -16.04 21.32 -1.13
CA MET A 155 -15.53 21.58 -2.46
C MET A 155 -15.71 23.08 -2.59
N LEU A 156 -14.60 23.81 -2.70
CA LEU A 156 -14.64 25.27 -2.71
C LEU A 156 -15.64 25.60 -3.79
N ASP A 157 -16.84 26.01 -3.38
CA ASP A 157 -17.92 26.29 -4.29
C ASP A 157 -17.50 27.62 -4.91
N VAL A 158 -16.75 27.48 -6.00
CA VAL A 158 -16.14 28.59 -6.71
C VAL A 158 -17.24 29.56 -7.12
N ASP A 159 -18.44 29.05 -7.43
CA ASP A 159 -19.59 29.87 -7.74
C ASP A 159 -20.09 30.64 -6.50
N ALA A 160 -20.20 30.01 -5.33
CA ALA A 160 -20.53 30.71 -4.09
C ALA A 160 -19.50 31.80 -3.74
N LEU A 161 -18.20 31.52 -3.89
CA LEU A 161 -17.14 32.49 -3.66
C LEU A 161 -17.15 33.61 -4.71
N CYS A 162 -17.45 33.31 -5.98
CA CYS A 162 -17.58 34.31 -7.02
C CYS A 162 -18.80 35.22 -6.78
N MET A 163 -19.90 34.66 -6.29
CA MET A 163 -21.08 35.43 -5.90
C MET A 163 -20.79 36.34 -4.70
N GLU A 164 -20.14 35.82 -3.66
CA GLU A 164 -19.73 36.61 -2.49
C GLU A 164 -18.77 37.73 -2.90
N ASN A 165 -17.78 37.43 -3.73
CA ASN A 165 -16.83 38.42 -4.22
C ASN A 165 -17.52 39.53 -5.04
N ARG A 166 -18.45 39.17 -5.92
CA ARG A 166 -19.25 40.14 -6.70
C ARG A 166 -20.11 41.01 -5.78
N TYR A 167 -20.77 40.41 -4.81
CA TYR A 167 -21.60 41.12 -3.82
C TYR A 167 -20.78 42.11 -3.00
N LEU A 168 -19.60 41.71 -2.52
CA LEU A 168 -18.71 42.58 -1.74
C LEU A 168 -18.19 43.75 -2.58
N HIS A 169 -17.89 43.55 -3.87
CA HIS A 169 -17.52 44.63 -4.78
C HIS A 169 -18.67 45.62 -4.99
N GLU A 170 -19.88 45.13 -5.24
CA GLU A 170 -21.07 45.99 -5.35
C GLU A 170 -21.32 46.77 -4.05
N ARG A 171 -21.18 46.11 -2.90
CA ARG A 171 -21.35 46.76 -1.60
C ARG A 171 -20.28 47.83 -1.35
N LEU A 172 -19.04 47.57 -1.73
CA LEU A 172 -17.94 48.52 -1.63
C LEU A 172 -18.19 49.73 -2.55
N ASN A 173 -18.67 49.50 -3.78
CA ASN A 173 -19.02 50.59 -4.70
C ASN A 173 -20.13 51.47 -4.14
N GLN A 174 -21.20 50.88 -3.58
CA GLN A 174 -22.26 51.64 -2.90
C GLN A 174 -21.71 52.51 -1.77
N LEU A 175 -20.84 51.96 -0.93
CA LEU A 175 -20.21 52.72 0.16
C LEU A 175 -19.31 53.84 -0.36
N GLN A 176 -18.61 53.63 -1.47
CA GLN A 176 -17.80 54.68 -2.11
C GLN A 176 -18.67 55.81 -2.65
N GLU A 177 -19.82 55.51 -3.25
CA GLU A 177 -20.80 56.50 -3.70
C GLU A 177 -21.39 57.28 -2.53
N GLU A 178 -21.78 56.60 -1.44
CA GLU A 178 -22.25 57.24 -0.21
C GLU A 178 -21.19 58.20 0.36
N VAL A 179 -19.93 57.77 0.43
CA VAL A 179 -18.81 58.62 0.87
C VAL A 179 -18.62 59.80 -0.07
N ALA A 180 -18.75 59.64 -1.38
CA ALA A 180 -18.64 60.73 -2.34
C ALA A 180 -19.77 61.76 -2.15
N ILE A 181 -21.01 61.30 -1.96
CA ILE A 181 -22.17 62.16 -1.67
C ILE A 181 -21.96 62.91 -0.36
N LEU A 182 -21.52 62.22 0.70
CA LEU A 182 -21.25 62.84 2.00
C LEU A 182 -20.13 63.87 1.92
N LYS A 183 -19.05 63.60 1.18
CA LYS A 183 -17.98 64.58 0.94
C LYS A 183 -18.50 65.81 0.19
N SER A 184 -19.35 65.63 -0.81
CA SER A 184 -20.01 66.72 -1.55
C SER A 184 -20.95 67.53 -0.66
N ASN A 185 -21.72 66.87 0.21
CA ASN A 185 -22.60 67.56 1.15
C ASN A 185 -21.80 68.32 2.21
N LEU A 186 -20.72 67.73 2.74
CA LEU A 186 -19.82 68.38 3.68
C LEU A 186 -19.17 69.63 3.06
N SER A 187 -18.73 69.55 1.80
CA SER A 187 -18.16 70.72 1.12
C SER A 187 -19.21 71.82 0.91
N LYS A 188 -20.45 71.48 0.52
CA LYS A 188 -21.57 72.44 0.44
C LYS A 188 -21.85 73.10 1.78
N TYR A 189 -21.93 72.34 2.87
CA TYR A 189 -22.16 72.87 4.21
C TYR A 189 -21.00 73.75 4.70
N LYS A 190 -19.75 73.35 4.42
CA LYS A 190 -18.57 74.17 4.73
C LYS A 190 -18.62 75.50 3.99
N THR A 191 -18.94 75.49 2.70
CA THR A 191 -19.09 76.72 1.89
C THR A 191 -20.23 77.60 2.41
N ALA A 192 -21.40 77.02 2.71
CA ALA A 192 -22.52 77.77 3.28
C ALA A 192 -22.19 78.38 4.65
N LEU A 193 -21.45 77.66 5.49
CA LEU A 193 -20.99 78.13 6.80
C LEU A 193 -19.98 79.29 6.66
N GLU A 194 -19.02 79.19 5.73
CA GLU A 194 -18.08 80.28 5.44
C GLU A 194 -18.80 81.49 4.82
N CYS A 195 -19.77 81.31 3.92
CA CYS A 195 -20.62 82.40 3.42
C CYS A 195 -21.37 83.09 4.56
N ARG A 196 -21.86 82.35 5.57
CA ARG A 196 -22.49 82.93 6.75
C ARG A 196 -21.49 83.65 7.66
N LYS A 197 -20.26 83.13 7.81
CA LYS A 197 -19.19 83.78 8.57
C LYS A 197 -18.76 85.09 7.93
N ASN A 198 -18.64 85.10 6.60
CA ASN A 198 -18.31 86.29 5.81
C ASN A 198 -19.50 87.27 5.72
N SER A 199 -20.74 86.78 5.75
CA SER A 199 -21.96 87.61 5.83
C SER A 199 -22.13 88.30 7.18
N LYS A 200 -21.64 87.74 8.29
CA LYS A 200 -21.62 88.43 9.59
C LYS A 200 -20.67 89.64 9.65
N ILE A 201 -19.78 89.80 8.66
CA ILE A 201 -18.88 90.96 8.55
C ILE A 201 -19.53 92.11 7.75
N SER A 202 -20.66 91.88 7.07
CA SER A 202 -21.48 92.95 6.48
C SER A 202 -22.86 93.00 7.16
N GLY A 203 -23.05 93.96 8.06
CA GLY A 203 -24.22 94.05 8.92
C GLY A 203 -25.56 94.30 8.20
N LYS A 204 -26.56 93.46 8.48
CA LYS A 204 -27.96 93.78 8.88
C LYS A 204 -28.81 92.50 8.80
N PRO A 205 -29.64 92.16 9.80
CA PRO A 205 -30.64 91.11 9.65
C PRO A 205 -31.89 91.74 9.05
N ASN A 206 -32.39 91.22 7.92
CA ASN A 206 -33.80 91.21 7.55
C ASN A 206 -33.97 90.45 6.22
N SER A 207 -34.88 89.47 6.22
CA SER A 207 -35.38 88.71 5.06
C SER A 207 -34.49 87.59 4.50
N SER A 208 -34.89 86.34 4.78
CA SER A 208 -34.88 85.31 3.74
C SER A 208 -35.95 84.26 4.06
N ALA A 209 -37.01 84.32 3.27
CA ALA A 209 -38.08 83.36 3.15
C ALA A 209 -37.56 81.95 2.83
N LEU A 210 -38.38 80.97 3.20
CA LEU A 210 -38.62 79.69 2.51
C LEU A 210 -37.38 78.81 2.23
N THR A 211 -37.11 77.85 3.11
CA THR A 211 -36.56 76.56 2.67
C THR A 211 -37.16 75.45 3.52
N GLY A 212 -37.77 74.47 2.85
CA GLY A 212 -38.68 73.48 3.40
C GLY A 212 -38.11 72.59 4.50
N VAL A 213 -38.97 72.20 5.43
CA VAL A 213 -39.57 70.86 5.59
C VAL A 213 -40.57 71.00 6.74
N LEU A 214 -41.88 70.90 6.46
CA LEU A 214 -42.87 70.76 7.53
C LEU A 214 -42.88 69.30 7.99
N SER A 215 -42.70 69.07 9.29
CA SER A 215 -42.70 67.74 9.90
C SER A 215 -44.12 67.13 9.86
N ALA A 216 -44.21 65.80 9.76
CA ALA A 216 -45.47 65.06 9.75
C ALA A 216 -46.41 65.42 10.93
N LYS A 217 -45.83 65.81 12.08
CA LYS A 217 -46.60 66.29 13.23
C LYS A 217 -47.23 67.68 13.00
N GLN A 218 -46.52 68.57 12.34
CA GLN A 218 -47.01 69.93 12.00
C GLN A 218 -48.08 69.88 10.90
N GLY A 219 -48.00 68.91 9.99
CA GLY A 219 -49.06 68.65 9.01
C GLY A 219 -50.34 68.11 9.65
N GLN A 220 -50.23 67.30 10.70
CA GLN A 220 -51.38 66.73 11.40
C GLN A 220 -52.08 67.74 12.32
N GLU A 221 -51.33 68.61 13.01
CA GLU A 221 -51.91 69.71 13.82
C GLU A 221 -52.69 70.72 12.96
N LEU A 222 -52.20 71.03 11.75
CA LEU A 222 -52.90 71.93 10.82
C LEU A 222 -54.22 71.36 10.30
N LEU A 223 -54.32 70.04 10.14
CA LEU A 223 -55.54 69.36 9.68
C LEU A 223 -56.57 69.13 10.80
N LEU A 224 -56.13 69.04 12.07
CA LEU A 224 -56.99 68.76 13.23
C LEU A 224 -57.50 70.02 13.96
N SER A 225 -57.12 71.22 13.49
CA SER A 225 -57.59 72.48 14.05
C SER A 225 -59.06 72.75 13.64
N GLU A 226 -60.01 72.34 14.48
CA GLU A 226 -61.46 72.40 14.25
C GLU A 226 -62.11 73.80 14.19
N GLU A 227 -61.37 74.91 14.32
CA GLU A 227 -61.98 76.26 14.30
C GLU A 227 -61.99 77.00 12.96
N ASN A 228 -61.42 76.43 11.90
CA ASN A 228 -61.57 76.99 10.55
C ASN A 228 -62.09 75.91 9.61
N GLY A 229 -63.40 75.92 9.34
CA GLY A 229 -63.96 75.25 8.17
C GLY A 229 -63.19 75.71 6.93
N CYS A 230 -62.33 74.83 6.41
CA CYS A 230 -61.28 75.22 5.48
C CYS A 230 -61.84 75.45 4.08
N SER A 231 -62.45 76.61 3.84
CA SER A 231 -62.47 77.19 2.50
C SER A 231 -61.05 77.71 2.22
N LEU A 232 -60.14 76.82 1.83
CA LEU A 232 -58.89 77.26 1.22
C LEU A 232 -59.25 78.18 0.04
N PRO A 233 -58.68 79.39 -0.07
CA PRO A 233 -58.85 80.17 -1.28
C PRO A 233 -58.35 79.30 -2.44
N VAL A 234 -59.22 79.10 -3.44
CA VAL A 234 -58.95 78.34 -4.67
C VAL A 234 -57.96 79.15 -5.51
N THR A 235 -56.73 79.25 -5.00
CA THR A 235 -55.61 79.84 -5.70
C THR A 235 -54.97 78.75 -6.55
N PRO A 236 -54.47 79.06 -7.77
CA PRO A 236 -53.81 78.06 -8.60
C PRO A 236 -52.64 77.37 -7.90
N GLN A 237 -52.00 78.03 -6.93
CA GLN A 237 -50.94 77.45 -6.10
C GLN A 237 -51.45 76.39 -5.11
N SER A 238 -52.54 76.64 -4.37
CA SER A 238 -53.09 75.65 -3.43
C SER A 238 -53.62 74.39 -4.13
N ILE A 239 -54.14 74.53 -5.35
CA ILE A 239 -54.52 73.39 -6.20
C ILE A 239 -53.28 72.61 -6.66
N SER A 240 -52.19 73.30 -7.00
CA SER A 240 -50.93 72.67 -7.41
C SER A 240 -50.28 71.89 -6.26
N ASP A 241 -50.24 72.48 -5.06
CA ASP A 241 -49.67 71.84 -3.87
C ASP A 241 -50.51 70.62 -3.45
N LEU A 242 -51.84 70.72 -3.52
CA LEU A 242 -52.74 69.59 -3.26
C LEU A 242 -52.57 68.47 -4.30
N LYS A 243 -52.42 68.81 -5.58
CA LYS A 243 -52.11 67.83 -6.63
C LYS A 243 -50.78 67.14 -6.35
N SER A 244 -49.74 67.89 -6.01
CA SER A 244 -48.42 67.33 -5.67
C SER A 244 -48.49 66.39 -4.46
N LEU A 245 -49.22 66.76 -3.41
CA LEU A 245 -49.44 65.92 -2.24
C LEU A 245 -50.21 64.64 -2.61
N ALA A 246 -51.26 64.74 -3.43
CA ALA A 246 -52.02 63.58 -3.89
C ALA A 246 -51.15 62.62 -4.71
N THR A 247 -50.28 63.14 -5.59
CA THR A 247 -49.34 62.31 -6.36
C THR A 247 -48.33 61.61 -5.44
N ALA A 248 -47.76 62.33 -4.46
CA ALA A 248 -46.81 61.75 -3.51
C ALA A 248 -47.46 60.67 -2.63
N LEU A 249 -48.72 60.86 -2.21
CA LEU A 249 -49.47 59.85 -1.47
C LEU A 249 -49.78 58.62 -2.34
N LEU A 250 -50.14 58.81 -3.61
CA LEU A 250 -50.35 57.71 -4.56
C LEU A 250 -49.06 56.92 -4.82
N GLU A 251 -47.93 57.59 -5.01
CA GLU A 251 -46.61 56.96 -5.16
C GLU A 251 -46.26 56.16 -3.90
N THR A 252 -46.48 56.72 -2.71
CA THR A 252 -46.23 56.03 -1.43
C THR A 252 -47.12 54.78 -1.27
N ILE A 253 -48.39 54.84 -1.68
CA ILE A 253 -49.28 53.68 -1.66
C ILE A 253 -48.82 52.62 -2.67
N HIS A 254 -48.39 53.03 -3.86
CA HIS A 254 -47.88 52.13 -4.87
C HIS A 254 -46.62 51.39 -4.40
N GLU A 255 -45.66 52.12 -3.82
CA GLU A 255 -44.44 51.54 -3.25
C GLU A 255 -44.75 50.56 -2.11
N LYS A 256 -45.63 50.93 -1.17
CA LYS A 256 -46.07 50.01 -0.10
C LYS A 256 -46.74 48.75 -0.63
N ASN A 257 -47.56 48.86 -1.68
CA ASN A 257 -48.17 47.71 -2.34
C ASN A 257 -47.12 46.79 -2.98
N MET A 258 -46.09 47.35 -3.60
CA MET A 258 -44.95 46.58 -4.13
C MET A 258 -44.21 45.83 -3.03
N VAL A 259 -43.90 46.49 -1.90
CA VAL A 259 -43.24 45.85 -0.75
C VAL A 259 -44.09 44.69 -0.22
N ILE A 260 -45.40 44.87 -0.06
CA ILE A 260 -46.31 43.81 0.40
C ILE A 260 -46.34 42.65 -0.61
N GLN A 261 -46.35 42.93 -1.91
CA GLN A 261 -46.31 41.90 -2.95
C GLN A 261 -45.01 41.08 -2.89
N HIS A 262 -43.86 41.74 -2.78
CA HIS A 262 -42.57 41.07 -2.61
C HIS A 262 -42.55 40.22 -1.33
N GLN A 263 -43.05 40.76 -0.20
CA GLN A 263 -43.14 40.01 1.05
C GLN A 263 -44.01 38.75 0.90
N ARG A 264 -45.15 38.85 0.22
CA ARG A 264 -46.02 37.68 -0.07
C ARG A 264 -45.29 36.63 -0.91
N GLN A 265 -44.51 37.05 -1.90
CA GLN A 265 -43.74 36.14 -2.74
C GLN A 265 -42.62 35.44 -1.97
N ILE A 266 -41.90 36.17 -1.11
CA ILE A 266 -40.88 35.62 -0.22
C ILE A 266 -41.52 34.62 0.76
N ASN A 267 -42.63 34.98 1.40
CA ASN A 267 -43.35 34.09 2.31
C ASN A 267 -43.84 32.81 1.61
N LYS A 268 -44.25 32.90 0.33
CA LYS A 268 -44.60 31.73 -0.47
C LYS A 268 -43.41 30.80 -0.70
N ILE A 269 -42.24 31.35 -1.00
CA ILE A 269 -41.00 30.56 -1.16
C ILE A 269 -40.61 29.89 0.17
N LEU A 270 -40.65 30.64 1.26
CA LEU A 270 -40.38 30.10 2.61
C LEU A 270 -41.35 28.99 2.98
N GLY A 271 -42.65 29.19 2.75
CA GLY A 271 -43.68 28.16 2.98
C GLY A 271 -43.43 26.88 2.18
N ASN A 272 -43.02 27.00 0.91
CA ASN A 272 -42.65 25.84 0.09
C ASN A 272 -41.43 25.09 0.65
N ARG A 273 -40.40 25.82 1.13
CA ARG A 273 -39.23 25.21 1.75
C ARG A 273 -39.56 24.52 3.06
N VAL A 274 -40.41 25.12 3.90
CA VAL A 274 -40.92 24.49 5.13
C VAL A 274 -41.66 23.20 4.79
N ALA A 275 -42.56 23.21 3.81
CA ALA A 275 -43.26 21.99 3.39
C ALA A 275 -42.32 20.91 2.83
N GLU A 276 -41.27 21.30 2.10
CA GLU A 276 -40.23 20.37 1.63
C GLU A 276 -39.46 19.74 2.80
N LEU A 277 -39.09 20.55 3.80
CA LEU A 277 -38.41 20.09 5.01
C LEU A 277 -39.32 19.16 5.83
N GLU A 278 -40.59 19.50 6.02
CA GLU A 278 -41.57 18.63 6.69
C GLU A 278 -41.70 17.28 5.97
N LYS A 279 -41.66 17.26 4.64
CA LYS A 279 -41.69 16.01 3.86
C LYS A 279 -40.42 15.19 4.04
N LYS A 280 -39.24 15.84 4.02
CA LYS A 280 -37.94 15.19 4.27
C LYS A 280 -37.87 14.62 5.69
N PHE A 281 -38.36 15.38 6.66
CA PHE A 281 -38.48 15.00 8.07
C PHE A 281 -39.33 13.74 8.22
N LYS A 282 -40.56 13.74 7.69
CA LYS A 282 -41.43 12.55 7.67
C LYS A 282 -40.79 11.35 6.97
N SER A 283 -40.07 11.57 5.87
CA SER A 283 -39.35 10.50 5.17
C SER A 283 -38.24 9.89 6.04
N LEU A 284 -37.51 10.72 6.77
CA LEU A 284 -36.47 10.27 7.68
C LEU A 284 -37.07 9.55 8.91
N GLU A 285 -38.23 10.00 9.40
CA GLU A 285 -38.95 9.37 10.51
C GLU A 285 -39.39 7.95 10.13
N MET A 286 -39.99 7.80 8.94
CA MET A 286 -40.41 6.51 8.39
C MET A 286 -39.24 5.57 8.07
N SER A 287 -38.05 6.09 7.78
CA SER A 287 -36.85 5.28 7.52
C SER A 287 -36.11 4.87 8.81
N GLY A 288 -36.59 5.25 10.00
CA GLY A 288 -36.03 4.85 11.28
C GLY A 288 -34.65 5.42 11.59
N LEU A 289 -34.14 6.36 10.78
CA LEU A 289 -32.82 6.99 10.96
C LEU A 289 -32.79 8.04 12.08
N TRP A 290 -33.93 8.33 12.69
CA TRP A 290 -34.04 9.33 13.75
C TRP A 290 -33.63 8.85 15.14
N SER A 291 -33.60 7.54 15.37
CA SER A 291 -33.25 6.95 16.67
C SER A 291 -31.85 6.34 16.70
N LEU A 292 -30.98 6.68 15.74
CA LEU A 292 -29.57 6.30 15.78
C LEU A 292 -28.89 6.96 16.99
N PRO A 293 -28.30 6.17 17.92
CA PRO A 293 -27.63 6.72 19.10
C PRO A 293 -26.39 7.50 18.64
N GLY A 294 -26.50 8.82 18.61
CA GLY A 294 -25.46 9.72 18.11
C GLY A 294 -25.98 11.06 17.57
N ILE A 295 -27.27 11.17 17.26
CA ILE A 295 -27.91 12.42 16.80
C ILE A 295 -28.86 12.96 17.90
N TYR A 296 -28.37 13.10 19.13
CA TYR A 296 -28.99 14.05 20.06
C TYR A 296 -28.40 15.42 19.72
N ILE A 297 -29.00 16.12 18.76
CA ILE A 297 -28.86 17.58 18.72
C ILE A 297 -29.54 18.07 19.99
N ASP A 298 -28.75 18.60 20.92
CA ASP A 298 -29.20 19.19 22.17
C ASP A 298 -30.14 20.37 21.85
N VAL A 299 -31.44 20.10 21.73
CA VAL A 299 -32.50 21.10 21.47
C VAL A 299 -32.57 22.13 22.61
N THR A 300 -31.87 21.87 23.72
CA THR A 300 -31.75 22.73 24.89
C THR A 300 -31.00 24.05 24.61
N PHE A 301 -30.19 24.15 23.54
CA PHE A 301 -29.40 25.38 23.27
C PHE A 301 -30.16 26.46 22.48
N VAL A 302 -31.31 26.14 21.87
CA VAL A 302 -32.06 27.10 21.03
C VAL A 302 -33.12 27.89 21.82
N LEU A 303 -33.36 27.57 23.09
CA LEU A 303 -34.34 28.27 23.95
C LEU A 303 -33.75 29.36 24.86
N LEU A 304 -32.49 29.77 24.63
CA LEU A 304 -31.79 30.74 25.49
C LEU A 304 -31.18 31.94 24.75
N LEU A 305 -31.72 32.30 23.58
CA LEU A 305 -31.51 33.57 22.87
C LEU A 305 -32.87 34.15 22.45
#